data_AF-A0A0C2YWN4-F1
#
_entry.id   AF-A0A0C2YWN4-F1
#
_cell.length_a   1.000
_cell.length_b   1.000
_cell.length_c   1.000
_cell.angle_alpha   90.00
_cell.angle_beta   90.00
_cell.angle_gamma   90.00
#
_symmetry.space_group_name_H-M   'P 1'
#
loop_
_entity.id
_entity.type
_entity.pdbx_description
1 polymer ?
#
loop_
_entity_poly.entity_id
_entity_poly.type
_entity_poly.pdbx_seq_one_letter_code
_entity_poly.pdbx_strand_id
1 'polypeptide(L)'
;MYVKILKSIPFMLLFFICLSCSSDEKIDQAHKDKNITTQKDTTKSTSLEENNTKTNRTTFLKSDFKHGEEIYIAQCAICHGVKGENIHINETIEMKSLKHRTYDDISQKIHNYKNEENTTLEFELMKAQVAKLSTNDIKSVSYYIQELK
;
A
#
# COMPACT_ATOMS: atom_id res chain seq x y z
N MET A 1 15.64 53.25 25.41
CA MET A 1 15.85 53.93 24.12
C MET A 1 15.81 52.87 23.03
N TYR A 2 14.84 53.01 22.13
CA TYR A 2 14.69 52.21 20.91
C TYR A 2 15.76 52.59 19.88
N VAL A 3 15.91 51.71 18.88
CA VAL A 3 16.16 52.00 17.44
C VAL A 3 17.43 51.34 16.84
N LYS A 4 17.17 50.71 15.68
CA LYS A 4 18.03 50.37 14.50
C LYS A 4 18.60 48.94 14.44
N ILE A 5 17.94 48.00 13.74
CA ILE A 5 17.65 47.85 12.28
C ILE A 5 18.73 47.03 11.57
N LEU A 6 18.26 45.89 11.04
CA LEU A 6 18.64 45.11 9.87
C LEU A 6 19.91 45.49 9.09
N LYS A 7 20.74 44.47 8.86
CA LYS A 7 21.39 44.18 7.56
C LYS A 7 21.36 42.64 7.39
N SER A 8 20.43 42.10 6.61
CA SER A 8 20.56 41.82 5.17
C SER A 8 21.74 40.90 4.88
N ILE A 9 21.48 39.59 4.85
CA ILE A 9 22.42 38.58 4.35
C ILE A 9 22.02 38.30 2.89
N PRO A 10 22.93 38.46 1.92
CA PRO A 10 22.60 38.34 0.51
C PRO A 10 22.39 36.87 0.10
N PHE A 11 21.19 36.66 -0.45
CA PHE A 11 20.81 35.61 -1.38
C PHE A 11 21.59 35.79 -2.69
N MET A 12 22.63 34.99 -2.90
CA MET A 12 23.16 34.60 -4.22
C MET A 12 24.58 34.06 -4.03
N LEU A 13 24.76 32.75 -4.21
CA LEU A 13 25.77 32.19 -5.11
C LEU A 13 25.75 30.67 -4.94
N LEU A 14 25.25 29.98 -5.96
CA LEU A 14 25.79 28.72 -6.52
C LEU A 14 24.77 28.17 -7.53
N PHE A 15 24.50 28.94 -8.58
CA PHE A 15 24.03 28.39 -9.85
C PHE A 15 25.24 28.35 -10.78
N PHE A 16 26.10 27.38 -10.55
CA PHE A 16 27.06 26.90 -11.52
C PHE A 16 26.65 25.47 -11.85
N ILE A 17 26.19 25.25 -13.07
CA ILE A 17 26.74 24.28 -14.03
C ILE A 17 25.83 24.33 -15.27
N CYS A 18 26.38 24.90 -16.33
CA CYS A 18 26.00 24.61 -17.71
C CYS A 18 26.13 23.10 -17.95
N LEU A 19 25.17 22.47 -18.63
CA LEU A 19 25.51 21.58 -19.74
C LEU A 19 24.29 21.28 -20.61
N SER A 20 24.26 21.94 -21.76
CA SER A 20 23.51 21.54 -22.95
C SER A 20 24.35 20.51 -23.72
N CYS A 21 23.77 19.35 -24.06
CA CYS A 21 24.03 18.48 -25.22
C CYS A 21 23.46 17.08 -24.89
N SER A 22 22.40 16.62 -25.54
CA SER A 22 22.38 16.03 -26.89
C SER A 22 23.23 14.75 -27.00
N SER A 23 22.50 13.65 -27.10
CA SER A 23 22.71 12.36 -27.80
C SER A 23 24.10 11.72 -27.97
N ASP A 24 24.05 10.39 -27.82
CA ASP A 24 24.89 9.34 -28.41
C ASP A 24 26.33 9.18 -27.90
N GLU A 25 26.60 8.08 -27.17
CA GLU A 25 27.41 6.97 -27.69
C GLU A 25 27.39 5.76 -26.73
N LYS A 26 27.57 4.59 -27.34
CA LYS A 26 27.42 3.21 -26.88
C LYS A 26 28.59 2.78 -25.98
N ILE A 27 28.33 1.88 -25.02
CA ILE A 27 29.26 0.80 -24.69
C ILE A 27 28.48 -0.50 -24.53
N ASP A 28 28.74 -1.41 -25.47
CA ASP A 28 28.45 -2.82 -25.41
C ASP A 28 29.25 -3.48 -24.28
N GLN A 29 28.57 -4.23 -23.40
CA GLN A 29 29.11 -5.52 -22.99
C GLN A 29 27.97 -6.48 -22.76
N ALA A 30 27.86 -7.42 -23.69
CA ALA A 30 26.84 -8.43 -23.76
C ALA A 30 27.15 -9.65 -22.87
N HIS A 31 26.06 -10.34 -22.57
CA HIS A 31 25.91 -11.76 -22.17
C HIS A 31 26.17 -12.15 -20.70
N LYS A 32 25.07 -12.39 -19.96
CA LYS A 32 24.48 -13.75 -19.97
C LYS A 32 23.02 -13.77 -19.48
N ASP A 33 22.18 -14.05 -20.47
CA ASP A 33 20.77 -14.44 -20.51
C ASP A 33 20.16 -15.10 -19.27
N LYS A 34 18.96 -14.65 -18.90
CA LYS A 34 17.71 -15.44 -19.09
C LYS A 34 16.44 -14.59 -18.86
N ASN A 35 16.03 -13.96 -19.96
CA ASN A 35 14.67 -13.79 -20.49
C ASN A 35 13.47 -14.01 -19.52
N ILE A 36 12.90 -12.92 -19.01
CA ILE A 36 11.47 -12.85 -18.63
C ILE A 36 10.84 -11.81 -19.57
N THR A 37 10.37 -12.30 -20.72
CA THR A 37 9.55 -11.53 -21.65
C THR A 37 8.09 -11.59 -21.20
N THR A 38 7.55 -10.42 -20.94
CA THR A 38 6.13 -10.11 -20.85
C THR A 38 5.38 -10.66 -22.07
N GLN A 39 4.51 -11.64 -21.87
CA GLN A 39 3.52 -12.05 -22.87
C GLN A 39 2.12 -11.73 -22.35
N LYS A 40 1.56 -10.66 -22.93
CA LYS A 40 0.13 -10.46 -23.09
C LYS A 40 -0.29 -11.37 -24.24
N ASP A 41 -1.05 -12.43 -24.00
CA ASP A 41 -1.83 -13.08 -25.05
C ASP A 41 -3.08 -13.78 -24.51
N THR A 42 -4.17 -13.42 -25.16
CA THR A 42 -5.55 -13.89 -25.08
C THR A 42 -5.70 -15.31 -25.66
N THR A 43 -6.37 -16.19 -24.90
CA THR A 43 -7.21 -17.34 -25.33
C THR A 43 -6.72 -18.27 -26.44
N LYS A 44 -6.48 -19.56 -26.12
CA LYS A 44 -7.25 -20.75 -26.60
C LYS A 44 -6.59 -22.05 -26.13
N SER A 45 -7.42 -22.91 -25.54
CA SER A 45 -7.14 -24.21 -24.90
C SER A 45 -6.37 -25.20 -25.77
N THR A 46 -5.45 -25.98 -25.16
CA THR A 46 -5.47 -27.46 -25.23
C THR A 46 -4.59 -28.06 -24.14
N SER A 47 -5.19 -29.01 -23.43
CA SER A 47 -4.67 -29.95 -22.43
C SER A 47 -3.20 -30.35 -22.53
N LEU A 48 -2.48 -30.20 -21.41
CA LEU A 48 -1.55 -31.14 -20.75
C LEU A 48 -0.55 -30.31 -19.91
N GLU A 49 -0.89 -30.06 -18.63
CA GLU A 49 0.00 -29.75 -17.47
C GLU A 49 -0.83 -29.05 -16.37
N GLU A 50 -1.67 -29.82 -15.68
CA GLU A 50 -2.71 -29.31 -14.78
C GLU A 50 -2.54 -29.87 -13.36
N ASN A 51 -1.40 -29.62 -12.72
CA ASN A 51 -1.18 -30.09 -11.34
C ASN A 51 -0.19 -29.28 -10.48
N ASN A 52 0.64 -28.39 -11.05
CA ASN A 52 1.61 -27.60 -10.26
C ASN A 52 1.21 -26.14 -10.00
N THR A 53 0.31 -25.57 -10.81
CA THR A 53 -0.10 -24.15 -10.68
C THR A 53 -1.23 -23.95 -9.66
N LYS A 54 -2.11 -24.94 -9.51
CA LYS A 54 -3.25 -24.89 -8.56
C LYS A 54 -2.77 -25.01 -7.12
N THR A 55 -1.83 -25.92 -6.85
CA THR A 55 -1.26 -26.13 -5.51
C THR A 55 -0.54 -24.88 -5.02
N ASN A 56 0.29 -24.25 -5.86
CA ASN A 56 1.05 -23.06 -5.48
C ASN A 56 0.16 -21.82 -5.28
N ARG A 57 -0.85 -21.63 -6.14
CA ARG A 57 -1.83 -20.54 -5.98
C ARG A 57 -2.71 -20.73 -4.74
N THR A 58 -3.16 -21.95 -4.46
CA THR A 58 -3.96 -22.24 -3.26
C THR A 58 -3.12 -22.09 -1.98
N THR A 59 -1.85 -22.50 -1.98
CA THR A 59 -0.96 -22.28 -0.83
C THR A 59 -0.63 -20.81 -0.64
N PHE A 60 -0.41 -20.06 -1.72
CA PHE A 60 -0.16 -18.62 -1.68
C PHE A 60 -1.37 -17.84 -1.15
N LEU A 61 -2.57 -18.09 -1.69
CA LEU A 61 -3.80 -17.47 -1.21
C LEU A 61 -4.08 -17.81 0.27
N LYS A 62 -3.80 -19.05 0.68
CA LYS A 62 -3.94 -19.46 2.09
C LYS A 62 -2.91 -18.77 3.00
N SER A 63 -1.69 -18.58 2.52
CA SER A 63 -0.63 -17.86 3.24
C SER A 63 -0.99 -16.38 3.40
N ASP A 64 -1.42 -15.73 2.32
CA ASP A 64 -1.83 -14.32 2.33
C ASP A 64 -3.05 -14.10 3.22
N PHE A 65 -4.01 -15.03 3.20
CA PHE A 65 -5.18 -14.99 4.08
C PHE A 65 -4.77 -15.07 5.55
N LYS A 66 -3.92 -16.03 5.92
CA LYS A 66 -3.46 -16.20 7.30
C LYS A 66 -2.63 -15.01 7.78
N HIS A 67 -1.77 -14.46 6.92
CA HIS A 67 -1.01 -13.24 7.22
C HIS A 67 -1.95 -12.05 7.47
N GLY A 68 -2.98 -11.90 6.63
CA GLY A 68 -4.02 -10.88 6.80
C GLY A 68 -4.80 -11.03 8.11
N GLU A 69 -5.14 -12.26 8.48
CA GLU A 69 -5.79 -12.58 9.76
C GLU A 69 -4.93 -12.16 10.96
N GLU A 70 -3.63 -12.47 10.94
CA GLU A 70 -2.70 -12.13 12.02
C GLU A 70 -2.60 -10.61 12.21
N ILE A 71 -2.47 -9.85 11.12
CA ILE A 71 -2.48 -8.38 11.15
C ILE A 71 -3.80 -7.87 11.71
N TYR A 72 -4.92 -8.41 11.20
CA TYR A 72 -6.25 -7.97 11.60
C TYR A 72 -6.49 -8.16 13.09
N ILE A 73 -6.18 -9.34 13.62
CA ILE A 73 -6.35 -9.66 15.04
C ILE A 73 -5.42 -8.81 15.91
N ALA A 74 -4.18 -8.59 15.48
CA ALA A 74 -3.20 -7.84 16.26
C ALA A 74 -3.46 -6.33 16.32
N GLN A 75 -4.07 -5.75 15.28
CA GLN A 75 -4.13 -4.29 15.11
C GLN A 75 -5.55 -3.75 14.88
N CYS A 76 -6.37 -4.43 14.08
CA CYS A 76 -7.66 -3.90 13.62
C CYS A 76 -8.82 -4.29 14.54
N ALA A 77 -8.80 -5.52 15.05
CA ALA A 77 -9.91 -6.12 15.81
C ALA A 77 -10.21 -5.40 17.13
N ILE A 78 -9.24 -4.68 17.72
CA ILE A 78 -9.44 -3.92 18.95
C ILE A 78 -10.51 -2.83 18.79
N CYS A 79 -10.61 -2.23 17.59
CA CYS A 79 -11.56 -1.17 17.30
C CYS A 79 -12.71 -1.65 16.40
N HIS A 80 -12.45 -2.55 15.46
CA HIS A 80 -13.43 -3.05 14.50
C HIS A 80 -14.06 -4.39 14.88
N GLY A 81 -13.69 -4.97 16.01
CA GLY A 81 -14.19 -6.26 16.46
C GLY A 81 -13.56 -7.44 15.73
N VAL A 82 -13.70 -8.63 16.31
CA VAL A 82 -13.05 -9.84 15.79
C VAL A 82 -13.66 -10.26 14.45
N LYS A 83 -14.93 -9.93 14.20
CA LYS A 83 -15.65 -10.24 12.95
C LYS A 83 -15.91 -9.00 12.10
N GLY A 84 -15.27 -7.87 12.40
CA GLY A 84 -15.51 -6.62 11.67
C GLY A 84 -16.87 -5.99 11.99
N GLU A 85 -17.49 -6.33 13.12
CA GLU A 85 -18.77 -5.80 13.57
C GLU A 85 -18.70 -4.31 14.00
N ASN A 86 -19.87 -3.68 14.14
CA ASN A 86 -19.93 -2.36 14.75
C ASN A 86 -19.55 -2.46 16.23
N ILE A 87 -18.66 -1.58 16.68
CA ILE A 87 -18.32 -1.42 18.10
C ILE A 87 -18.66 -0.02 18.55
N HIS A 88 -19.37 0.08 19.67
CA HIS A 88 -19.59 1.34 20.36
C HIS A 88 -18.52 1.49 21.43
N ILE A 89 -17.67 2.51 21.30
CA ILE A 89 -16.64 2.81 22.30
C ILE A 89 -17.28 3.53 23.50
N ASN A 90 -18.30 4.35 23.23
CA ASN A 90 -19.19 4.97 24.21
C ASN A 90 -20.53 5.33 23.54
N GLU A 91 -21.39 6.11 24.21
CA GLU A 91 -22.71 6.51 23.68
C GLU A 91 -22.67 7.34 22.38
N THR A 92 -21.52 7.96 22.04
CA THR A 92 -21.41 8.91 20.92
C THR A 92 -20.41 8.48 19.85
N ILE A 93 -19.52 7.52 20.14
CA ILE A 93 -18.49 7.04 19.21
C ILE A 93 -18.82 5.62 18.77
N GLU A 94 -19.20 5.50 17.50
CA GLU A 94 -19.46 4.24 16.80
C GLU A 94 -18.36 3.98 15.77
N MET A 95 -17.70 2.82 15.87
CA MET A 95 -16.82 2.30 14.84
C MET A 95 -17.64 1.52 13.81
N LYS A 96 -17.58 1.96 12.56
CA LYS A 96 -18.34 1.32 11.47
C LYS A 96 -17.80 -0.06 11.16
N SER A 97 -18.75 -0.95 10.89
CA SER A 97 -18.53 -2.33 10.44
C SER A 97 -17.67 -2.37 9.19
N LEU A 98 -16.77 -3.34 9.18
CA LEU A 98 -15.95 -3.71 8.03
C LEU A 98 -16.55 -4.86 7.22
N LYS A 99 -17.72 -5.39 7.63
CA LYS A 99 -18.41 -6.45 6.90
C LYS A 99 -18.89 -5.98 5.52
N HIS A 100 -18.90 -6.92 4.57
CA HIS A 100 -19.37 -6.71 3.19
C HIS A 100 -18.61 -5.66 2.39
N ARG A 101 -17.40 -5.30 2.83
CA ARG A 101 -16.52 -4.39 2.11
C ARG A 101 -15.72 -5.19 1.10
N THR A 102 -15.52 -4.64 -0.09
CA THR A 102 -14.75 -5.33 -1.13
C THR A 102 -13.25 -5.11 -0.91
N TYR A 103 -12.44 -6.04 -1.40
CA TYR A 103 -10.98 -5.92 -1.43
C TYR A 103 -10.52 -4.53 -1.88
N ASP A 104 -11.03 -4.06 -3.02
CA ASP A 104 -10.59 -2.81 -3.64
C ASP A 104 -10.92 -1.60 -2.76
N ASP A 105 -12.12 -1.58 -2.17
CA ASP A 105 -12.54 -0.50 -1.28
C ASP A 105 -11.71 -0.47 0.02
N ILE A 106 -11.38 -1.63 0.58
CA ILE A 106 -10.54 -1.71 1.79
C ILE A 106 -9.10 -1.28 1.47
N SER A 107 -8.51 -1.85 0.43
CA SER A 107 -7.15 -1.56 -0.01
C SER A 107 -6.99 -0.08 -0.35
N GLN A 108 -7.93 0.48 -1.12
CA GLN A 108 -7.92 1.90 -1.47
C GLN A 108 -8.01 2.78 -0.22
N LYS A 109 -8.90 2.48 0.73
CA LYS A 109 -9.02 3.28 1.95
C LYS A 109 -7.76 3.23 2.80
N ILE A 110 -7.14 2.06 2.95
CA ILE A 110 -5.88 1.95 3.68
C ILE A 110 -4.79 2.78 2.98
N HIS A 111 -4.72 2.74 1.65
CA HIS A 111 -3.82 3.61 0.89
C HIS A 111 -4.11 5.10 1.10
N ASN A 112 -5.37 5.52 1.13
CA ASN A 112 -5.74 6.91 1.39
C ASN A 112 -5.31 7.33 2.80
N TYR A 113 -5.59 6.52 3.83
CA TYR A 113 -5.14 6.82 5.20
C TYR A 113 -3.62 6.93 5.32
N LYS A 114 -2.84 6.19 4.52
CA LYS A 114 -1.37 6.27 4.54
C LYS A 114 -0.82 7.51 3.84
N ASN A 115 -1.46 7.93 2.75
CA ASN A 115 -0.86 8.84 1.77
C ASN A 115 -1.51 10.22 1.73
N GLU A 116 -2.74 10.35 2.22
CA GLU A 116 -3.47 11.61 2.20
C GLU A 116 -3.34 12.36 3.54
N GLU A 117 -3.74 13.62 3.53
CA GLU A 117 -3.81 14.49 4.70
C GLU A 117 -5.27 14.86 4.94
N ASN A 118 -5.75 14.69 6.17
CA ASN A 118 -7.10 15.07 6.58
C ASN A 118 -7.13 15.21 8.10
N THR A 119 -7.70 16.32 8.58
CA THR A 119 -7.66 16.69 10.01
C THR A 119 -8.80 16.09 10.84
N THR A 120 -9.64 15.21 10.28
CA THR A 120 -10.68 14.54 11.08
C THR A 120 -10.06 13.52 12.02
N LEU A 121 -10.65 13.37 13.19
CA LEU A 121 -10.17 12.45 14.21
C LEU A 121 -10.12 11.01 13.69
N GLU A 122 -11.15 10.58 12.94
CA GLU A 122 -11.21 9.23 12.37
C GLU A 122 -10.06 8.98 11.39
N PHE A 123 -9.69 10.00 10.61
CA PHE A 123 -8.61 9.88 9.64
C PHE A 123 -7.26 9.78 10.34
N GLU A 124 -6.99 10.67 11.29
CA GLU A 124 -5.72 10.66 12.04
C GLU A 124 -5.54 9.37 12.86
N LEU A 125 -6.61 8.87 13.48
CA LEU A 125 -6.59 7.58 14.16
C LEU A 125 -6.24 6.45 13.21
N MET A 126 -6.92 6.37 12.06
CA MET A 126 -6.65 5.30 11.09
C MET A 126 -5.26 5.43 10.47
N LYS A 127 -4.81 6.64 10.13
CA LYS A 127 -3.47 6.93 9.62
C LYS A 127 -2.39 6.37 10.53
N ALA A 128 -2.51 6.58 11.85
CA ALA A 128 -1.58 6.03 12.82
C ALA A 128 -1.56 4.49 12.83
N GLN A 129 -2.73 3.84 12.74
CA GLN A 129 -2.81 2.37 12.72
C GLN A 129 -2.17 1.77 11.45
N VAL A 130 -2.37 2.40 10.29
CA VAL A 130 -1.92 1.84 9.01
C VAL A 130 -0.53 2.30 8.57
N ALA A 131 0.10 3.23 9.29
CA ALA A 131 1.37 3.86 8.92
C ALA A 131 2.47 2.84 8.60
N LYS A 132 2.55 1.75 9.38
CA LYS A 132 3.60 0.73 9.26
C LYS A 132 3.31 -0.41 8.29
N LEU A 133 2.09 -0.51 7.75
CA LEU A 133 1.73 -1.60 6.85
C LEU A 133 2.49 -1.50 5.52
N SER A 134 3.16 -2.56 5.11
CA SER A 134 3.73 -2.65 3.77
C SER A 134 2.63 -2.85 2.72
N THR A 135 2.95 -2.67 1.43
CA THR A 135 1.99 -2.94 0.35
C THR A 135 1.47 -4.39 0.40
N ASN A 136 2.29 -5.37 0.78
CA ASN A 136 1.84 -6.76 0.91
C ASN A 136 0.91 -6.94 2.13
N ASP A 137 1.20 -6.28 3.25
CA ASP A 137 0.32 -6.31 4.42
C ASP A 137 -1.06 -5.75 4.09
N ILE A 138 -1.11 -4.65 3.32
CA ILE A 138 -2.37 -4.03 2.87
C ILE A 138 -3.17 -5.03 2.01
N LYS A 139 -2.51 -5.74 1.08
CA LYS A 139 -3.17 -6.76 0.26
C LYS A 139 -3.71 -7.89 1.11
N SER A 140 -2.89 -8.46 1.98
CA SER A 140 -3.25 -9.59 2.83
C SER A 140 -4.40 -9.23 3.77
N VAL A 141 -4.33 -8.08 4.46
CA VAL A 141 -5.40 -7.66 5.38
C VAL A 141 -6.68 -7.31 4.63
N SER A 142 -6.60 -6.69 3.44
CA SER A 142 -7.79 -6.41 2.61
C SER A 142 -8.46 -7.71 2.14
N TYR A 143 -7.67 -8.71 1.76
CA TYR A 143 -8.16 -10.03 1.39
C TYR A 143 -8.75 -10.80 2.57
N TYR A 144 -8.26 -10.58 3.79
CA TYR A 144 -8.89 -11.15 4.98
C TYR A 144 -10.22 -10.46 5.30
N ILE A 145 -10.23 -9.12 5.34
CA ILE A 145 -11.40 -8.32 5.72
C ILE A 145 -12.57 -8.56 4.76
N GLN A 146 -12.35 -8.72 3.45
CA GLN A 146 -13.44 -8.97 2.50
C GLN A 146 -14.24 -10.26 2.83
N GLU A 147 -13.59 -11.24 3.46
CA GLU A 147 -14.18 -12.55 3.76
C GLU A 147 -14.90 -12.58 5.12
N LEU A 148 -14.88 -11.47 5.86
CA LEU A 148 -15.63 -11.33 7.11
C LEU A 148 -17.15 -11.32 6.83
N LYS A 149 -17.88 -12.13 7.60
CA LYS A 149 -19.33 -12.35 7.47
C LYS A 149 -20.15 -11.58 8.48
#